data_AF-A0A4X2KNW1-F1
#
_entry.id   AF-A0A4X2KNW1-F1
#
_cell.length_a   1.000
_cell.length_b   1.000
_cell.length_c   1.000
_cell.angle_alpha   90.00
_cell.angle_beta   90.00
_cell.angle_gamma   90.00
#
_symmetry.space_group_name_H-M   'P 1'
#
loop_
_entity.id
_entity.type
_entity.pdbx_description
1 polymer ?
#
loop_
_entity_poly.entity_id
_entity_poly.type
_entity_poly.pdbx_seq_one_letter_code
_entity_poly.pdbx_strand_id
1 'polypeptide(L)'
;MEKKLQGSKRGFSQREIPIPPAALLLLAMVLMNILLYLYLDHVFVSPPPSGVEARPCPFGTFRMGQMKNCSPWLSCESLRTGVRKLKRVGEGAVKRVFLSEWKEQKVALSQLTSPEVKEDFLHGVKMLKSLQSEHVVLLIGYCEDDGTFLTEYHPLGTLKTLEETLNLPKYQSLNTWHHRLKLAINYVNIINYLHTSPLGTLVMCDSNDLDKMLSQYLLTSSFRIVANDLDALPVVNKSNGTLIKCGHRELVGEFVAPEQLWPYGEETPFYDERMPPYDEKTDIWKIPDVASFLLGHVEGSDVVRFHLFEIPQA
;
A
#
# COMPACT_ATOMS: atom_id res chain seq x y z
N MET A 1 -67.86 44.51 -55.35
CA MET A 1 -68.56 43.21 -55.42
C MET A 1 -67.75 42.20 -54.64
N GLU A 2 -68.40 41.60 -53.67
CA GLU A 2 -67.88 40.61 -52.72
C GLU A 2 -67.38 39.34 -53.43
N LYS A 3 -66.29 38.75 -52.91
CA LYS A 3 -66.36 37.43 -52.26
C LYS A 3 -65.10 37.15 -51.43
N LYS A 4 -65.37 36.56 -50.27
CA LYS A 4 -64.50 36.21 -49.14
C LYS A 4 -64.26 34.69 -49.16
N LEU A 5 -63.38 34.24 -48.23
CA LEU A 5 -62.98 32.86 -47.84
C LEU A 5 -61.85 32.24 -48.68
N GLN A 6 -60.80 31.62 -48.13
CA GLN A 6 -60.57 30.94 -46.83
C GLN A 6 -59.02 30.89 -46.68
N GLY A 7 -58.34 31.15 -45.56
CA GLY A 7 -58.51 30.56 -44.23
C GLY A 7 -57.56 29.36 -44.04
N SER A 8 -56.32 29.57 -43.58
CA SER A 8 -55.54 28.53 -42.88
C SER A 8 -54.41 29.12 -42.04
N LYS A 9 -54.65 29.30 -40.74
CA LYS A 9 -53.60 29.44 -39.71
C LYS A 9 -53.28 28.02 -39.23
N ARG A 10 -52.09 27.49 -39.57
CA ARG A 10 -51.53 26.31 -38.89
C ARG A 10 -50.66 26.78 -37.73
N GLY A 11 -51.12 26.51 -36.50
CA GLY A 11 -50.28 26.57 -35.31
C GLY A 11 -49.21 25.49 -35.38
N PHE A 12 -47.97 25.85 -35.05
CA PHE A 12 -46.88 24.90 -34.84
C PHE A 12 -47.14 24.15 -33.54
N SER A 13 -47.50 22.87 -33.65
CA SER A 13 -47.49 21.93 -32.54
C SER A 13 -46.06 21.39 -32.40
N GLN A 14 -45.42 21.63 -31.25
CA GLN A 14 -44.17 20.96 -30.88
C GLN A 14 -44.45 19.46 -30.79
N ARG A 15 -43.92 18.69 -31.74
CA ARG A 15 -43.90 17.23 -31.67
C ARG A 15 -42.76 16.83 -30.73
N GLU A 16 -43.11 16.36 -29.54
CA GLU A 16 -42.18 15.60 -28.70
C GLU A 16 -41.88 14.28 -29.41
N ILE A 17 -40.60 14.05 -29.71
CA ILE A 17 -40.12 12.81 -30.31
C ILE A 17 -40.02 11.78 -29.17
N PRO A 18 -40.75 10.65 -29.21
CA PRO A 18 -40.71 9.67 -28.13
C PRO A 18 -39.34 9.01 -28.09
N ILE A 19 -38.63 9.17 -26.97
CA ILE A 19 -37.33 8.53 -26.73
C ILE A 19 -37.56 7.02 -26.63
N PRO A 20 -36.82 6.20 -27.40
CA PRO A 20 -36.99 4.75 -27.34
C PRO A 20 -36.67 4.20 -25.94
N PRO A 21 -37.43 3.22 -25.42
CA PRO A 21 -37.25 2.70 -24.06
C PRO A 21 -35.83 2.20 -23.76
N ALA A 22 -35.13 1.68 -24.77
CA ALA A 22 -33.74 1.24 -24.66
C ALA A 22 -32.76 2.41 -24.38
N ALA A 23 -33.03 3.60 -24.92
CA ALA A 23 -32.21 4.79 -24.65
C ALA A 23 -32.43 5.31 -23.21
N LEU A 24 -33.65 5.19 -22.68
CA LEU A 24 -33.94 5.49 -21.26
C LEU A 24 -33.24 4.51 -20.31
N LEU A 25 -33.21 3.21 -20.65
CA LEU A 25 -32.48 2.19 -19.90
C LEU A 25 -30.96 2.41 -19.90
N LEU A 26 -30.38 2.74 -21.07
CA LEU A 26 -28.96 3.07 -21.18
C LEU A 26 -28.62 4.34 -20.38
N LEU A 27 -29.45 5.38 -20.48
CA LEU A 27 -29.29 6.60 -19.69
C LEU A 27 -29.35 6.29 -18.18
N ALA A 28 -30.30 5.45 -17.75
CA ALA A 28 -30.42 5.03 -16.36
C ALA A 28 -29.18 4.24 -15.89
N MET A 29 -28.65 3.32 -16.70
CA MET A 29 -27.41 2.59 -16.37
C MET A 29 -26.19 3.50 -16.29
N VAL A 30 -26.07 4.48 -17.19
CA VAL A 30 -24.99 5.48 -17.14
C VAL A 30 -25.13 6.36 -15.90
N LEU A 31 -26.34 6.83 -15.58
CA LEU A 31 -26.59 7.61 -14.37
C LEU A 31 -26.31 6.80 -13.10
N MET A 32 -26.68 5.53 -13.05
CA MET A 32 -26.35 4.63 -11.93
C MET A 32 -24.85 4.39 -11.81
N ASN A 33 -24.12 4.24 -12.92
CA ASN A 33 -22.66 4.14 -12.90
C ASN A 33 -21.99 5.45 -12.46
N ILE A 34 -22.51 6.61 -12.90
CA ILE A 34 -22.02 7.91 -12.46
C ILE A 34 -22.30 8.10 -10.96
N LEU A 35 -23.50 7.77 -10.48
CA LEU A 35 -23.85 7.84 -9.07
C LEU A 35 -23.02 6.87 -8.23
N LEU A 36 -22.77 5.65 -8.73
CA LEU A 36 -21.87 4.70 -8.10
C LEU A 36 -20.44 5.25 -8.07
N TYR A 37 -19.94 5.78 -9.18
CA TYR A 37 -18.62 6.39 -9.24
C TYR A 37 -18.48 7.56 -8.26
N LEU A 38 -19.46 8.46 -8.21
CA LEU A 38 -19.50 9.59 -7.27
C LEU A 38 -19.64 9.12 -5.82
N TYR A 39 -20.39 8.04 -5.56
CA TYR A 39 -20.49 7.43 -4.25
C TYR A 39 -19.16 6.80 -3.83
N LEU A 40 -18.52 6.05 -4.72
CA LEU A 40 -17.20 5.47 -4.48
C LEU A 40 -16.16 6.57 -4.25
N ASP A 41 -16.14 7.62 -5.08
CA ASP A 41 -15.29 8.79 -4.90
C ASP A 41 -15.54 9.46 -3.54
N HIS A 42 -16.79 9.68 -3.16
CA HIS A 42 -17.12 10.27 -1.86
C HIS A 42 -16.82 9.33 -0.66
N VAL A 43 -16.87 8.01 -0.81
CA VAL A 43 -16.60 7.07 0.29
C VAL A 43 -15.12 6.71 0.42
N PHE A 44 -14.39 6.71 -0.70
CA PHE A 44 -13.00 6.25 -0.80
C PHE A 44 -11.98 7.37 -1.05
N VAL A 45 -12.36 8.48 -1.68
CA VAL A 45 -11.50 9.63 -2.02
C VAL A 45 -11.79 10.85 -1.13
N SER A 46 -12.87 10.85 -0.34
CA SER A 46 -13.06 11.90 0.67
C SER A 46 -11.87 11.95 1.63
N PRO A 47 -11.22 13.11 1.78
CA PRO A 47 -10.23 13.31 2.81
C PRO A 47 -10.87 12.99 4.17
N PRO A 48 -10.07 12.57 5.17
CA PRO A 48 -10.58 12.48 6.53
C PRO A 48 -11.26 13.82 6.89
N PRO A 49 -12.34 13.82 7.69
CA PRO A 49 -12.94 15.06 8.14
C PRO A 49 -11.85 15.94 8.74
N SER A 50 -11.81 17.20 8.30
CA SER A 50 -10.77 18.19 8.53
C SER A 50 -10.55 18.49 10.02
N GLY A 51 -9.97 17.55 10.75
CA GLY A 51 -9.14 17.83 11.91
C GLY A 51 -7.80 18.26 11.34
N VAL A 52 -7.44 19.53 11.56
CA VAL A 52 -6.16 20.18 11.18
C VAL A 52 -5.14 19.17 10.69
N GLU A 53 -5.07 18.93 9.37
CA GLU A 53 -4.07 18.05 8.80
C GLU A 53 -2.72 18.63 9.18
N ALA A 54 -2.11 17.97 10.16
CA ALA A 54 -0.95 18.49 10.80
C ALA A 54 0.17 18.37 9.79
N ARG A 55 0.62 19.51 9.22
CA ARG A 55 1.61 19.58 8.13
C ARG A 55 2.70 18.51 8.28
N PRO A 56 3.09 17.82 7.18
CA PRO A 56 4.18 16.85 7.22
C PRO A 56 5.45 17.46 7.81
N CYS A 57 6.18 16.68 8.59
CA CYS A 57 7.45 17.14 9.14
C CYS A 57 8.50 17.28 8.03
N PRO A 58 9.36 18.31 8.09
CA PRO A 58 10.50 18.42 7.17
C PRO A 58 11.40 17.19 7.22
N PHE A 59 12.12 16.91 6.12
CA PHE A 59 13.11 15.85 6.07
C PHE A 59 14.11 15.96 7.24
N GLY A 60 14.46 14.82 7.84
CA GLY A 60 15.34 14.78 9.01
C GLY A 60 14.65 15.05 10.36
N THR A 61 13.32 15.24 10.36
CA THR A 61 12.54 15.49 11.57
C THR A 61 11.32 14.59 11.65
N PHE A 62 10.79 14.41 12.86
CA PHE A 62 9.63 13.57 13.14
C PHE A 62 8.70 14.22 14.17
N ARG A 63 7.44 13.79 14.20
CA ARG A 63 6.47 14.14 15.24
C ARG A 63 5.61 12.92 15.51
N MET A 64 5.57 12.49 16.77
CA MET A 64 4.87 11.28 17.20
C MET A 64 3.95 11.55 18.39
N GLY A 65 2.79 10.90 18.41
CA GLY A 65 1.82 11.00 19.49
C GLY A 65 1.36 12.43 19.74
N GLN A 66 1.55 12.94 20.97
CA GLN A 66 1.09 14.27 21.40
C GLN A 66 2.11 15.39 21.18
N MET A 67 3.22 15.13 20.49
CA MET A 67 4.21 16.16 20.16
C MET A 67 3.56 17.27 19.32
N LYS A 68 3.72 18.54 19.72
CA LYS A 68 3.17 19.70 18.98
C LYS A 68 4.04 20.08 17.78
N ASN A 69 5.35 20.03 17.96
CA ASN A 69 6.35 20.43 16.97
C ASN A 69 7.16 19.22 16.48
N CYS A 70 7.68 19.30 15.25
CA CYS A 70 8.63 18.32 14.74
C CYS A 70 9.97 18.45 15.49
N SER A 71 10.60 17.32 15.79
CA SER A 71 11.93 17.23 16.40
C SER A 71 12.91 16.57 15.43
N PRO A 72 14.21 16.92 15.43
CA PRO A 72 15.21 16.21 14.64
C PRO A 72 15.27 14.72 14.99
N TRP A 73 15.61 13.88 14.02
CA TRP A 73 15.86 12.46 14.28
C TRP A 73 16.92 12.27 15.38
N LEU A 74 16.70 11.29 16.25
CA LEU A 74 17.59 11.01 17.37
C LEU A 74 18.96 10.49 16.89
N SER A 75 20.02 11.03 17.49
CA SER A 75 21.40 10.62 17.27
C SER A 75 21.75 9.32 18.01
N CYS A 76 22.90 8.72 17.70
CA CYS A 76 23.47 7.59 18.43
C CYS A 76 23.47 7.79 19.95
N GLU A 77 23.96 8.94 20.43
CA GLU A 77 24.00 9.25 21.86
C GLU A 77 22.60 9.26 22.50
N SER A 78 21.62 9.86 21.81
CA SER A 78 20.23 9.89 22.27
C SER A 78 19.59 8.50 22.30
N LEU A 79 19.90 7.64 21.32
CA LEU A 79 19.43 6.26 21.31
C LEU A 79 20.04 5.45 22.46
N ARG A 80 21.36 5.56 22.68
CA ARG A 80 22.07 4.84 23.74
C ARG A 80 21.61 5.20 25.15
N THR A 81 21.31 6.47 25.39
CA THR A 81 20.99 6.99 26.73
C THR A 81 19.49 7.08 27.00
N GLY A 82 18.68 7.30 25.96
CA GLY A 82 17.26 7.64 26.10
C GLY A 82 16.29 6.52 25.75
N VAL A 83 16.74 5.41 25.14
CA VAL A 83 15.86 4.31 24.72
C VAL A 83 16.02 3.12 25.65
N ARG A 84 14.95 2.79 26.37
CA ARG A 84 14.89 1.61 27.22
C ARG A 84 14.29 0.44 26.44
N LYS A 85 15.12 -0.56 26.12
CA LYS A 85 14.70 -1.82 25.50
C LYS A 85 13.80 -2.60 26.46
N LEU A 86 12.64 -3.07 25.99
CA LEU A 86 11.69 -3.87 26.78
C LEU A 86 11.73 -5.35 26.34
N LYS A 87 10.87 -5.74 25.39
CA LYS A 87 10.72 -7.13 24.94
C LYS A 87 10.99 -7.27 23.44
N ARG A 88 11.53 -8.41 23.02
CA ARG A 88 11.61 -8.76 21.60
C ARG A 88 10.19 -9.01 21.07
N VAL A 89 9.85 -8.40 19.94
CA VAL A 89 8.52 -8.51 19.30
C VAL A 89 8.60 -9.08 17.88
N GLY A 90 9.78 -9.12 17.28
CA GLY A 90 9.99 -9.72 15.97
C GLY A 90 11.46 -10.01 15.72
N GLU A 91 11.71 -10.92 14.79
CA GLU A 91 13.03 -11.27 14.29
C GLU A 91 12.89 -11.75 12.86
N GLY A 92 13.71 -11.19 11.97
CA GLY A 92 13.85 -11.61 10.58
C GLY A 92 15.33 -11.84 10.27
N ALA A 93 15.66 -12.07 9.00
CA ALA A 93 17.04 -12.33 8.57
C ALA A 93 17.98 -11.16 8.90
N VAL A 94 17.52 -9.92 8.69
CA VAL A 94 18.35 -8.70 8.83
C VAL A 94 18.23 -8.04 10.20
N LYS A 95 17.06 -8.15 10.86
CA LYS A 95 16.70 -7.33 12.02
C LYS A 95 16.08 -8.12 13.16
N ARG A 96 16.48 -7.79 14.39
CA ARG A 96 15.75 -8.10 15.64
C ARG A 96 15.02 -6.85 16.09
N VAL A 97 13.72 -6.97 16.30
CA VAL A 97 12.86 -5.84 16.67
C VAL A 97 12.45 -5.97 18.14
N PHE A 98 12.68 -4.91 18.90
CA PHE A 98 12.34 -4.82 20.31
C PHE A 98 11.33 -3.70 20.54
N LEU A 99 10.19 -4.04 21.16
CA LEU A 99 9.38 -3.02 21.81
C LEU A 99 10.25 -2.34 22.86
N SER A 100 10.27 -1.02 22.83
CA SER A 100 11.12 -0.17 23.64
C SER A 100 10.33 1.06 24.09
N GLU A 101 10.93 1.86 24.96
CA GLU A 101 10.33 3.08 25.48
C GLU A 101 11.31 4.25 25.38
N TRP A 102 10.82 5.38 24.87
CA TRP A 102 11.55 6.64 24.79
C TRP A 102 10.61 7.77 25.23
N LYS A 103 10.99 8.50 26.28
CA LYS A 103 10.17 9.57 26.89
C LYS A 103 8.71 9.14 27.15
N GLU A 104 8.54 7.98 27.79
CA GLU A 104 7.23 7.36 28.08
C GLU A 104 6.40 6.94 26.87
N GLN A 105 6.91 7.12 25.64
CA GLN A 105 6.27 6.67 24.41
C GLN A 105 6.79 5.29 24.00
N LYS A 106 5.89 4.44 23.51
CA LYS A 106 6.26 3.13 22.97
C LYS A 106 6.85 3.30 21.57
N VAL A 107 8.01 2.67 21.36
CA VAL A 107 8.81 2.75 20.13
C VAL A 107 9.34 1.37 19.75
N ALA A 108 9.66 1.16 18.49
CA ALA A 108 10.24 -0.06 17.98
C ALA A 108 11.74 0.16 17.71
N LEU A 109 12.59 -0.55 18.44
CA LEU A 109 14.05 -0.55 18.23
C LEU A 109 14.42 -1.74 17.35
N SER A 110 14.81 -1.47 16.11
CA SER A 110 15.33 -2.46 15.17
C SER A 110 16.85 -2.52 15.30
N GLN A 111 17.39 -3.73 15.47
CA GLN A 111 18.81 -3.98 15.66
C GLN A 111 19.30 -5.02 14.65
N LEU A 112 20.44 -4.75 14.01
CA LEU A 112 21.13 -5.67 13.10
C LEU A 112 21.32 -7.06 13.76
N THR A 113 21.05 -8.11 12.99
CA THR A 113 21.19 -9.51 13.43
C THR A 113 22.66 -9.95 13.40
N SER A 114 23.33 -9.81 12.26
CA SER A 114 24.74 -10.15 12.06
C SER A 114 25.46 -9.14 11.16
N PRO A 115 26.79 -9.04 11.22
CA PRO A 115 27.57 -8.18 10.31
C PRO A 115 27.45 -8.54 8.82
N GLU A 116 27.09 -9.78 8.50
CA GLU A 116 27.00 -10.31 7.13
C GLU A 116 25.87 -9.64 6.33
N VAL A 117 24.80 -9.24 7.02
CA VAL A 117 23.61 -8.57 6.43
C VAL A 117 23.62 -7.05 6.68
N LYS A 118 24.80 -6.48 6.98
CA LYS A 118 24.95 -5.05 7.27
C LYS A 118 24.60 -4.19 6.07
N GLU A 119 24.92 -4.63 4.85
CA GLU A 119 24.62 -3.87 3.63
C GLU A 119 23.11 -3.74 3.41
N ASP A 120 22.36 -4.83 3.54
CA ASP A 120 20.90 -4.85 3.47
C ASP A 120 20.27 -3.94 4.54
N PHE A 121 20.80 -3.99 5.77
CA PHE A 121 20.35 -3.11 6.85
C PHE A 121 20.59 -1.62 6.55
N LEU A 122 21.79 -1.26 6.07
CA LEU A 122 22.11 0.13 5.72
C LEU A 122 21.29 0.62 4.52
N HIS A 123 21.02 -0.26 3.54
CA HIS A 123 20.09 0.02 2.46
C HIS A 123 18.69 0.33 3.00
N GLY A 124 18.16 -0.53 3.87
CA GLY A 124 16.86 -0.32 4.53
C GLY A 124 16.79 1.00 5.29
N VAL A 125 17.83 1.37 6.05
CA VAL A 125 17.92 2.67 6.74
C VAL A 125 17.91 3.84 5.74
N LYS A 126 18.65 3.73 4.63
CA LYS A 126 18.66 4.75 3.56
C LYS A 126 17.27 4.91 2.92
N MET A 127 16.59 3.80 2.61
CA MET A 127 15.23 3.80 2.07
C MET A 127 14.26 4.44 3.06
N LEU A 128 14.31 4.01 4.32
CA LEU A 128 13.46 4.52 5.39
C LEU A 128 13.60 6.03 5.59
N LYS A 129 14.83 6.57 5.54
CA LYS A 129 15.11 8.01 5.61
C LYS A 129 14.49 8.77 4.42
N SER A 130 14.66 8.24 3.22
CA SER A 130 14.30 8.92 1.96
C SER A 130 12.82 8.84 1.62
N LEU A 131 12.14 7.80 2.11
CA LEU A 131 10.74 7.48 1.81
C LEU A 131 9.76 7.88 2.92
N GLN A 132 10.20 8.68 3.90
CA GLN A 132 9.31 9.18 4.95
C GLN A 132 8.10 9.90 4.34
N SER A 133 6.94 9.33 4.60
CA SER A 133 5.63 9.76 4.08
C SER A 133 4.54 9.11 4.92
N GLU A 134 3.27 9.30 4.59
CA GLU A 134 2.19 8.57 5.23
C GLU A 134 2.14 7.07 4.90
N HIS A 135 2.90 6.63 3.89
CA HIS A 135 2.94 5.26 3.38
C HIS A 135 4.03 4.40 4.07
N VAL A 136 4.93 5.01 4.83
CA VAL A 136 6.08 4.35 5.45
C VAL A 136 6.08 4.61 6.95
N VAL A 137 6.51 3.62 7.74
CA VAL A 137 6.61 3.75 9.19
C VAL A 137 7.46 4.96 9.60
N LEU A 138 7.00 5.69 10.62
CA LEU A 138 7.67 6.91 11.07
C LEU A 138 9.05 6.60 11.65
N LEU A 139 10.10 7.16 11.05
CA LEU A 139 11.47 7.11 11.56
C LEU A 139 11.66 8.16 12.67
N ILE A 140 12.15 7.72 13.82
CA ILE A 140 12.40 8.55 15.00
C ILE A 140 13.90 8.84 15.15
N GLY A 141 14.77 7.89 14.81
CA GLY A 141 16.21 8.05 14.95
C GLY A 141 16.98 6.83 14.46
N TYR A 142 18.28 6.97 14.30
CA TYR A 142 19.13 5.85 13.86
C TYR A 142 20.58 6.04 14.32
N CYS A 143 21.29 4.92 14.38
CA CYS A 143 22.72 4.86 14.64
C CYS A 143 23.34 3.74 13.79
N GLU A 144 23.98 4.14 12.68
CA GLU A 144 24.59 3.20 11.73
C GLU A 144 25.78 2.45 12.35
N ASP A 145 26.54 3.11 13.25
CA ASP A 145 27.65 2.50 13.99
C ASP A 145 27.20 1.33 14.87
N ASP A 146 26.05 1.49 15.53
CA ASP A 146 25.48 0.48 16.42
C ASP A 146 24.60 -0.54 15.67
N GLY A 147 24.36 -0.33 14.37
CA GLY A 147 23.41 -1.10 13.59
C GLY A 147 22.00 -1.04 14.18
N THR A 148 21.54 0.15 14.57
CA THR A 148 20.20 0.34 15.16
C THR A 148 19.42 1.48 14.52
N PHE A 149 18.10 1.33 14.46
CA PHE A 149 17.18 2.43 14.18
C PHE A 149 15.91 2.31 15.01
N LEU A 150 15.24 3.44 15.21
CA LEU A 150 14.08 3.59 16.06
C LEU A 150 12.91 4.10 15.24
N THR A 151 11.78 3.41 15.28
CA THR A 151 10.54 3.79 14.61
C THR A 151 9.36 3.87 15.59
N GLU A 152 8.26 4.46 15.15
CA GLU A 152 7.00 4.41 15.90
C GLU A 152 6.55 2.95 16.10
N TYR A 153 6.10 2.62 17.31
CA TYR A 153 5.58 1.28 17.59
C TYR A 153 4.09 1.20 17.25
N HIS A 154 3.74 0.24 16.39
CA HIS A 154 2.35 -0.07 16.06
C HIS A 154 1.90 -1.36 16.79
N PRO A 155 0.99 -1.25 17.78
CA PRO A 155 0.65 -2.38 18.66
C PRO A 155 -0.18 -3.48 17.97
N LEU A 156 -0.80 -3.19 16.83
CA LEU A 156 -1.54 -4.18 16.03
C LEU A 156 -0.60 -5.05 15.17
N GLY A 157 0.70 -4.71 15.12
CA GLY A 157 1.72 -5.55 14.50
C GLY A 157 1.61 -5.64 12.98
N THR A 158 2.02 -6.78 12.44
CA THR A 158 2.06 -7.06 11.00
C THR A 158 0.67 -7.28 10.41
N LEU A 159 0.50 -7.09 9.10
CA LEU A 159 -0.79 -7.41 8.45
C LEU A 159 -1.17 -8.89 8.52
N LYS A 160 -0.21 -9.80 8.78
CA LYS A 160 -0.49 -11.23 8.98
C LYS A 160 -1.58 -11.51 10.00
N THR A 161 -1.63 -10.70 11.06
CA THR A 161 -2.57 -10.86 12.19
C THR A 161 -3.85 -10.04 12.01
N LEU A 162 -4.17 -9.61 10.78
CA LEU A 162 -5.35 -8.78 10.49
C LEU A 162 -6.65 -9.47 10.91
N GLU A 163 -6.85 -10.73 10.54
CA GLU A 163 -8.07 -11.48 10.89
C GLU A 163 -8.21 -11.64 12.40
N GLU A 164 -7.13 -12.02 13.09
CA GLU A 164 -7.11 -12.09 14.56
C GLU A 164 -7.48 -10.74 15.19
N THR A 165 -6.93 -9.65 14.66
CA THR A 165 -7.19 -8.29 15.13
C THR A 165 -8.65 -7.91 14.94
N LEU A 166 -9.23 -8.16 13.77
CA LEU A 166 -10.61 -7.80 13.43
C LEU A 166 -11.65 -8.67 14.16
N ASN A 167 -11.26 -9.86 14.61
CA ASN A 167 -12.09 -10.74 15.44
C ASN A 167 -12.13 -10.33 16.91
N LEU A 168 -11.26 -9.40 17.36
CA LEU A 168 -11.34 -8.88 18.71
C LEU A 168 -12.60 -8.00 18.87
N PRO A 169 -13.35 -8.13 19.99
CA PRO A 169 -14.57 -7.34 20.21
C PRO A 169 -14.38 -5.83 20.06
N LYS A 170 -13.19 -5.33 20.41
CA LYS A 170 -12.82 -3.92 20.29
C LYS A 170 -12.82 -3.41 18.83
N TYR A 171 -12.50 -4.27 17.87
CA TYR A 171 -12.30 -3.90 16.46
C TYR A 171 -13.36 -4.48 15.53
N GLN A 172 -14.33 -5.20 16.08
CA GLN A 172 -15.38 -5.87 15.30
C GLN A 172 -16.22 -4.91 14.47
N SER A 173 -16.43 -3.66 14.92
CA SER A 173 -17.13 -2.62 14.14
C SER A 173 -16.37 -2.19 12.87
N LEU A 174 -15.07 -2.44 12.81
CA LEU A 174 -14.22 -2.19 11.65
C LEU A 174 -14.11 -3.42 10.73
N ASN A 175 -14.66 -4.56 11.15
CA ASN A 175 -14.64 -5.80 10.37
C ASN A 175 -15.76 -5.81 9.32
N THR A 176 -15.75 -4.83 8.42
CA THR A 176 -16.72 -4.68 7.33
C THR A 176 -15.99 -4.65 5.99
N TRP A 177 -16.68 -5.07 4.91
CA TRP A 177 -16.09 -5.05 3.56
C TRP A 177 -15.61 -3.65 3.16
N HIS A 178 -16.29 -2.59 3.60
CA HIS A 178 -15.92 -1.21 3.32
C HIS A 178 -14.55 -0.84 3.93
N HIS A 179 -14.33 -1.15 5.21
CA HIS A 179 -13.05 -0.86 5.87
C HIS A 179 -11.93 -1.74 5.32
N ARG A 180 -12.24 -3.00 5.00
CA ARG A 180 -11.29 -3.93 4.39
C ARG A 180 -10.89 -3.50 2.97
N LEU A 181 -11.83 -3.00 2.18
CA LEU A 181 -11.53 -2.39 0.88
C LEU A 181 -10.69 -1.12 1.03
N LYS A 182 -10.93 -0.28 2.05
CA LYS A 182 -10.06 0.86 2.37
C LYS A 182 -8.63 0.42 2.70
N LEU A 183 -8.44 -0.69 3.40
CA LEU A 183 -7.12 -1.27 3.63
C LEU A 183 -6.48 -1.72 2.30
N ALA A 184 -7.23 -2.38 1.41
CA ALA A 184 -6.73 -2.78 0.09
C ALA A 184 -6.30 -1.57 -0.76
N ILE A 185 -7.10 -0.51 -0.78
CA ILE A 185 -6.76 0.75 -1.46
C ILE A 185 -5.52 1.40 -0.84
N ASN A 186 -5.42 1.41 0.50
CA ASN A 186 -4.24 1.92 1.19
C ASN A 186 -2.97 1.14 0.79
N TYR A 187 -3.05 -0.19 0.69
CA TYR A 187 -1.94 -1.01 0.22
C TYR A 187 -1.54 -0.66 -1.23
N VAL A 188 -2.50 -0.53 -2.14
CA VAL A 188 -2.22 -0.11 -3.54
C VAL A 188 -1.58 1.27 -3.60
N ASN A 189 -2.01 2.21 -2.75
CA ASN A 189 -1.40 3.54 -2.66
C ASN A 189 0.07 3.48 -2.22
N ILE A 190 0.43 2.53 -1.34
CA ILE A 190 1.84 2.31 -0.95
C ILE A 190 2.65 1.80 -2.15
N ILE A 191 2.12 0.82 -2.90
CA ILE A 191 2.80 0.31 -4.11
C ILE A 191 2.99 1.42 -5.13
N ASN A 192 1.95 2.22 -5.40
CA ASN A 192 2.05 3.37 -6.28
C ASN A 192 3.10 4.40 -5.80
N TYR A 193 3.18 4.65 -4.49
CA TYR A 193 4.19 5.52 -3.92
C TYR A 193 5.62 4.99 -4.13
N LEU A 194 5.85 3.68 -3.97
CA LEU A 194 7.15 3.05 -4.26
C LEU A 194 7.51 3.17 -5.75
N HIS A 195 6.53 2.96 -6.65
CA HIS A 195 6.76 3.02 -8.09
C HIS A 195 7.01 4.44 -8.61
N THR A 196 6.53 5.46 -7.89
CA THR A 196 6.66 6.89 -8.19
C THR A 196 7.57 7.64 -7.21
N SER A 197 8.42 6.90 -6.49
CA SER A 197 9.22 7.45 -5.39
C SER A 197 10.23 8.52 -5.86
N PRO A 198 10.67 9.42 -4.98
CA PRO A 198 11.70 10.41 -5.30
C PRO A 198 13.08 9.78 -5.61
N LEU A 199 13.26 8.48 -5.33
CA LEU A 199 14.48 7.73 -5.62
C LEU A 199 14.42 6.97 -6.95
N GLY A 200 13.33 7.10 -7.71
CA GLY A 200 13.01 6.31 -8.90
C GLY A 200 11.95 5.25 -8.62
N THR A 201 11.71 4.38 -9.60
CA THR A 201 10.74 3.29 -9.47
C THR A 201 11.34 2.18 -8.62
N LEU A 202 10.84 1.99 -7.40
CA LEU A 202 11.30 0.96 -6.47
C LEU A 202 10.38 -0.27 -6.54
N VAL A 203 10.97 -1.47 -6.45
CA VAL A 203 10.23 -2.75 -6.49
C VAL A 203 10.29 -3.44 -5.13
N MET A 204 9.17 -3.95 -4.62
CA MET A 204 9.09 -4.60 -3.30
C MET A 204 9.54 -6.07 -3.36
N CYS A 205 10.85 -6.32 -3.37
CA CYS A 205 11.39 -7.65 -3.70
C CYS A 205 11.23 -8.73 -2.63
N ASP A 206 11.12 -8.38 -1.34
CA ASP A 206 11.01 -9.37 -0.26
C ASP A 206 9.55 -9.86 -0.06
N SER A 207 8.96 -10.40 -1.14
CA SER A 207 7.53 -10.68 -1.27
C SER A 207 7.24 -11.94 -2.10
N ASN A 208 7.93 -13.05 -1.80
CA ASN A 208 7.84 -14.29 -2.61
C ASN A 208 6.62 -15.15 -2.30
N ASP A 209 5.97 -14.94 -1.16
CA ASP A 209 4.71 -15.57 -0.78
C ASP A 209 3.85 -14.56 -0.01
N LEU A 210 2.54 -14.83 0.11
CA LEU A 210 1.60 -13.93 0.78
C LEU A 210 2.00 -13.63 2.22
N ASP A 211 2.45 -14.64 2.96
CA ASP A 211 2.82 -14.53 4.36
C ASP A 211 4.02 -13.61 4.57
N LYS A 212 5.02 -13.76 3.69
CA LYS A 212 6.20 -12.92 3.64
C LYS A 212 5.86 -11.50 3.20
N MET A 213 5.02 -11.34 2.17
CA MET A 213 4.56 -10.03 1.71
C MET A 213 3.83 -9.25 2.81
N LEU A 214 2.90 -9.88 3.52
CA LEU A 214 2.16 -9.26 4.63
C LEU A 214 3.05 -8.91 5.83
N SER A 215 4.18 -9.60 6.01
CA SER A 215 5.14 -9.32 7.10
C SER A 215 5.87 -7.98 6.92
N GLN A 216 5.94 -7.45 5.69
CA GLN A 216 6.65 -6.22 5.37
C GLN A 216 5.89 -4.95 5.79
N TYR A 217 4.62 -5.09 6.13
CA TYR A 217 3.69 -3.99 6.43
C TYR A 217 3.16 -4.09 7.86
N LEU A 218 2.89 -2.94 8.46
CA LEU A 218 2.30 -2.82 9.79
C LEU A 218 0.88 -2.24 9.72
N LEU A 219 0.03 -2.68 10.65
CA LEU A 219 -1.28 -2.07 10.89
C LEU A 219 -1.17 -1.03 12.02
N THR A 220 -1.48 0.21 11.69
CA THR A 220 -1.50 1.32 12.66
C THR A 220 -2.75 1.26 13.55
N SER A 221 -2.71 1.88 14.73
CA SER A 221 -3.88 1.98 15.62
C SER A 221 -5.08 2.72 14.99
N SER A 222 -4.85 3.51 13.95
CA SER A 222 -5.88 4.17 13.14
C SER A 222 -6.39 3.34 11.96
N PHE A 223 -6.06 2.05 11.89
CA PHE A 223 -6.45 1.14 10.79
C PHE A 223 -5.98 1.61 9.42
N ARG A 224 -4.73 2.05 9.35
CA ARG A 224 -3.98 2.29 8.10
C ARG A 224 -2.78 1.35 8.03
N ILE A 225 -2.39 1.01 6.81
CA ILE A 225 -1.22 0.21 6.47
C ILE A 225 -0.03 1.15 6.24
N VAL A 226 1.13 0.76 6.75
CA VAL A 226 2.42 1.41 6.44
C VAL A 226 3.46 0.34 6.08
N ALA A 227 4.32 0.63 5.12
CA ALA A 227 5.48 -0.20 4.82
C ALA A 227 6.55 -0.02 5.91
N ASN A 228 7.18 -1.11 6.32
CA ASN A 228 8.13 -1.14 7.44
C ASN A 228 9.47 -1.73 7.06
N ASP A 229 9.47 -2.87 6.37
CA ASP A 229 10.70 -3.57 6.00
C ASP A 229 11.05 -3.25 4.55
N LEU A 230 12.05 -2.38 4.38
CA LEU A 230 12.45 -1.75 3.11
C LEU A 230 13.88 -2.16 2.71
N ASP A 231 14.34 -3.32 3.17
CA ASP A 231 15.74 -3.75 2.99
C ASP A 231 16.02 -4.15 1.52
N ALA A 232 15.01 -4.64 0.80
CA ALA A 232 15.12 -5.10 -0.59
C ALA A 232 14.26 -4.25 -1.55
N LEU A 233 14.70 -3.01 -1.81
CA LEU A 233 14.06 -2.08 -2.76
C LEU A 233 15.00 -1.67 -3.91
N PRO A 234 15.28 -2.57 -4.88
CA PRO A 234 16.07 -2.19 -6.03
C PRO A 234 15.33 -1.17 -6.92
N VAL A 235 16.10 -0.33 -7.59
CA VAL A 235 15.59 0.76 -8.44
C VAL A 235 15.53 0.28 -9.90
N VAL A 236 14.34 0.31 -10.49
CA VAL A 236 14.15 0.24 -11.94
C VAL A 236 14.35 1.64 -12.52
N ASN A 237 15.18 1.74 -13.55
CA ASN A 237 15.39 2.99 -14.27
C ASN A 237 14.97 2.85 -15.74
N LYS A 238 13.77 3.34 -16.04
CA LYS A 238 13.18 3.30 -17.39
C LYS A 238 13.96 4.13 -18.42
N SER A 239 14.66 5.19 -17.98
CA SER A 239 15.36 6.12 -18.89
C SER A 239 16.62 5.52 -19.53
N ASN A 240 17.30 4.61 -18.83
CA ASN A 240 18.48 3.92 -19.33
C ASN A 240 18.27 2.40 -19.50
N GLY A 241 17.03 1.92 -19.31
CA GLY A 241 16.66 0.50 -19.44
C GLY A 241 17.18 -0.41 -18.31
N THR A 242 17.52 0.14 -17.14
CA THR A 242 17.97 -0.69 -16.01
C THR A 242 16.77 -1.41 -15.39
N LEU A 243 16.81 -2.74 -15.47
CA LEU A 243 15.86 -3.67 -14.86
C LEU A 243 16.47 -4.31 -13.60
N ILE A 244 15.69 -5.08 -12.85
CA ILE A 244 16.08 -5.64 -11.56
C ILE A 244 15.90 -7.16 -11.50
N LYS A 245 16.47 -7.79 -10.47
CA LYS A 245 16.15 -9.14 -10.02
C LYS A 245 15.98 -9.12 -8.50
N CYS A 246 15.00 -9.87 -7.99
CA CYS A 246 14.75 -10.01 -6.55
C CYS A 246 15.58 -11.13 -5.94
N GLY A 247 16.87 -10.86 -5.70
CA GLY A 247 17.83 -11.80 -5.13
C GLY A 247 18.58 -12.64 -6.18
N HIS A 248 19.35 -13.62 -5.69
CA HIS A 248 20.28 -14.45 -6.49
C HIS A 248 19.89 -15.93 -6.53
N ARG A 249 18.71 -16.28 -6.02
CA ARG A 249 18.21 -17.66 -5.95
C ARG A 249 17.00 -17.78 -6.87
N GLU A 250 16.81 -18.98 -7.40
CA GLU A 250 15.63 -19.32 -8.17
C GLU A 250 14.36 -19.07 -7.35
N LEU A 251 13.39 -18.38 -7.96
CA LEU A 251 12.06 -18.18 -7.40
C LEU A 251 11.10 -19.18 -8.03
N VAL A 252 10.18 -19.70 -7.23
CA VAL A 252 9.22 -20.75 -7.62
C VAL A 252 7.83 -20.45 -7.06
N GLY A 253 6.81 -21.08 -7.63
CA GLY A 253 5.41 -20.95 -7.21
C GLY A 253 4.62 -19.92 -8.02
N GLU A 254 3.32 -19.81 -7.73
CA GLU A 254 2.38 -18.98 -8.51
C GLU A 254 2.24 -17.55 -7.96
N PHE A 255 2.74 -17.29 -6.75
CA PHE A 255 2.64 -15.97 -6.12
C PHE A 255 3.63 -14.96 -6.71
N VAL A 256 4.82 -15.40 -7.10
CA VAL A 256 5.77 -14.56 -7.85
C VAL A 256 5.29 -14.40 -9.29
N ALA A 257 5.63 -13.27 -9.91
CA ALA A 257 5.18 -13.04 -11.28
C ALA A 257 5.85 -14.03 -12.26
N PRO A 258 5.19 -14.40 -13.39
CA PRO A 258 5.73 -15.39 -14.32
C PRO A 258 7.13 -15.04 -14.84
N GLU A 259 7.42 -13.76 -15.06
CA GLU A 259 8.73 -13.25 -15.47
C GLU A 259 9.81 -13.37 -14.38
N GLN A 260 9.44 -13.68 -13.14
CA GLN A 260 10.37 -14.00 -12.04
C GLN A 260 10.78 -15.47 -12.03
N LEU A 261 10.12 -16.34 -12.80
CA LEU A 261 10.40 -17.76 -12.88
C LEU A 261 11.50 -18.06 -13.90
N TRP A 262 12.26 -19.13 -13.66
CA TRP A 262 13.30 -19.58 -14.57
C TRP A 262 12.71 -19.98 -15.94
N PRO A 263 13.07 -19.30 -17.04
CA PRO A 263 12.34 -19.44 -18.31
C PRO A 263 12.87 -20.55 -19.22
N TYR A 264 13.92 -21.29 -18.82
CA TYR A 264 14.62 -22.24 -19.69
C TYR A 264 14.21 -23.72 -19.47
N GLY A 265 13.15 -23.95 -18.70
CA GLY A 265 12.60 -25.27 -18.41
C GLY A 265 13.43 -26.09 -17.41
N GLU A 266 12.85 -27.22 -16.96
CA GLU A 266 13.39 -28.06 -15.88
C GLU A 266 14.70 -28.78 -16.25
N GLU A 267 14.96 -28.99 -17.55
CA GLU A 267 16.20 -29.63 -18.02
C GLU A 267 17.44 -28.74 -17.91
N THR A 268 17.25 -27.42 -17.80
CA THR A 268 18.35 -26.46 -17.68
C THR A 268 18.48 -26.02 -16.23
N PRO A 269 19.59 -26.32 -15.53
CA PRO A 269 19.79 -25.84 -14.16
C PRO A 269 19.76 -24.31 -14.07
N PHE A 270 19.28 -23.78 -12.95
CA PHE A 270 19.27 -22.35 -12.68
C PHE A 270 20.70 -21.77 -12.59
N TYR A 271 20.92 -20.65 -13.28
CA TYR A 271 22.12 -19.81 -13.17
C TYR A 271 21.68 -18.34 -13.08
N ASP A 272 22.05 -17.64 -12.00
CA ASP A 272 21.60 -16.27 -11.74
C ASP A 272 22.01 -15.31 -12.87
N GLU A 273 23.20 -15.50 -13.47
CA GLU A 273 23.72 -14.68 -14.56
C GLU A 273 22.90 -14.80 -15.85
N ARG A 274 22.11 -15.88 -15.98
CA ARG A 274 21.23 -16.14 -17.13
C ARG A 274 19.78 -15.77 -16.85
N MET A 275 19.42 -15.49 -15.61
CA MET A 275 18.06 -15.07 -15.28
C MET A 275 17.77 -13.70 -15.91
N PRO A 276 16.77 -13.56 -16.80
CA PRO A 276 16.40 -12.27 -17.34
C PRO A 276 15.90 -11.34 -16.23
N PRO A 277 16.28 -10.06 -16.23
CA PRO A 277 15.76 -9.10 -15.26
C PRO A 277 14.36 -8.64 -15.65
N TYR A 278 13.62 -8.12 -14.66
CA TYR A 278 12.22 -7.68 -14.74
C TYR A 278 12.04 -6.28 -14.12
N ASP A 279 10.81 -5.76 -14.11
CA ASP A 279 10.48 -4.40 -13.67
C ASP A 279 9.44 -4.38 -12.53
N GLU A 280 8.83 -3.22 -12.28
CA GLU A 280 7.87 -3.04 -11.20
C GLU A 280 6.54 -3.78 -11.38
N LYS A 281 6.28 -4.36 -12.55
CA LYS A 281 5.05 -5.13 -12.81
C LYS A 281 4.95 -6.38 -11.95
N THR A 282 6.06 -6.86 -11.40
CA THR A 282 6.05 -7.96 -10.42
C THR A 282 5.30 -7.61 -9.15
N ASP A 283 5.27 -6.34 -8.74
CA ASP A 283 4.47 -5.90 -7.58
C ASP A 283 2.98 -5.88 -7.95
N ILE A 284 2.65 -5.47 -9.17
CA ILE A 284 1.27 -5.40 -9.69
C ILE A 284 0.66 -6.80 -9.76
N TRP A 285 1.44 -7.79 -10.22
CA TRP A 285 1.04 -9.20 -10.25
C TRP A 285 0.47 -9.69 -8.91
N LYS A 286 1.07 -9.24 -7.80
CA LYS A 286 0.76 -9.70 -6.43
C LYS A 286 -0.40 -8.94 -5.76
N ILE A 287 -0.88 -7.84 -6.37
CA ILE A 287 -1.95 -7.02 -5.79
C ILE A 287 -3.23 -7.82 -5.55
N PRO A 288 -3.71 -8.68 -6.48
CA PRO A 288 -4.95 -9.42 -6.29
C PRO A 288 -4.96 -10.32 -5.06
N ASP A 289 -3.88 -11.06 -4.79
CA ASP A 289 -3.77 -11.93 -3.62
C ASP A 289 -3.81 -11.15 -2.31
N VAL A 290 -3.07 -10.03 -2.23
CA VAL A 290 -3.09 -9.16 -1.04
C VAL A 290 -4.46 -8.52 -0.85
N ALA A 291 -5.07 -8.01 -1.92
CA ALA A 291 -6.40 -7.42 -1.85
C ALA A 291 -7.46 -8.46 -1.43
N SER A 292 -7.37 -9.69 -1.95
CA SER A 292 -8.25 -10.79 -1.56
C SER A 292 -8.08 -11.17 -0.09
N PHE A 293 -6.84 -11.22 0.41
CA PHE A 293 -6.56 -11.42 1.83
C PHE A 293 -7.19 -10.32 2.69
N LEU A 294 -6.96 -9.04 2.33
CA LEU A 294 -7.47 -7.90 3.09
C LEU A 294 -9.02 -7.88 3.12
N LEU A 295 -9.67 -8.20 2.00
CA LEU A 295 -11.12 -8.30 1.90
C LEU A 295 -11.73 -9.40 2.78
N GLY A 296 -10.98 -10.48 3.06
CA GLY A 296 -11.42 -11.56 3.97
C GLY A 296 -12.77 -12.17 3.61
N HIS A 297 -13.35 -12.96 4.50
CA HIS A 297 -14.64 -13.62 4.27
C HIS A 297 -15.75 -12.96 5.09
N VAL A 298 -16.06 -11.71 4.77
CA VAL A 298 -17.15 -10.95 5.40
C VAL A 298 -18.29 -10.72 4.41
N GLU A 299 -19.50 -10.46 4.94
CA GLU A 299 -20.67 -10.13 4.12
C GLU A 299 -20.37 -8.96 3.17
N GLY A 300 -20.66 -9.15 1.87
CA GLY A 300 -20.42 -8.17 0.80
C GLY A 300 -19.01 -8.18 0.21
N SER A 301 -18.06 -8.93 0.78
CA SER A 301 -16.70 -9.02 0.22
C SER A 301 -16.64 -9.80 -1.10
N ASP A 302 -17.56 -10.75 -1.30
CA ASP A 302 -17.76 -11.51 -2.54
C ASP A 302 -18.13 -10.62 -3.72
N VAL A 303 -19.05 -9.67 -3.52
CA VAL A 303 -19.45 -8.70 -4.55
C VAL A 303 -18.26 -7.83 -4.97
N VAL A 304 -17.44 -7.40 -4.00
CA VAL A 304 -16.23 -6.62 -4.28
C VAL A 304 -15.21 -7.44 -5.07
N ARG A 305 -15.00 -8.72 -4.70
CA ARG A 305 -14.10 -9.62 -5.44
C ARG A 305 -14.53 -9.81 -6.89
N PHE A 306 -15.83 -10.02 -7.10
CA PHE A 306 -16.41 -10.16 -8.44
C PHE A 306 -16.07 -8.95 -9.33
N HIS A 307 -16.21 -7.73 -8.80
CA HIS A 307 -15.90 -6.52 -9.56
C HIS A 307 -14.40 -6.24 -9.74
N LEU A 308 -13.55 -6.61 -8.76
CA LEU A 308 -12.11 -6.32 -8.82
C LEU A 308 -11.31 -7.33 -9.65
N PHE A 309 -11.71 -8.60 -9.67
CA PHE A 309 -10.87 -9.67 -10.20
C PHE A 309 -11.38 -10.31 -11.49
N GLU A 310 -12.58 -9.97 -11.97
CA GLU A 310 -13.05 -10.38 -13.31
C GLU A 310 -12.51 -9.49 -14.47
N ILE A 311 -11.60 -8.56 -14.18
CA ILE A 311 -10.91 -7.74 -15.19
C ILE A 311 -9.42 -8.16 -15.21
N PRO A 312 -9.07 -9.42 -15.53
CA PRO A 312 -8.67 -9.75 -16.90
C PRO A 312 -8.81 -11.26 -17.26
N GLN A 313 -9.89 -11.66 -17.93
CA GLN A 313 -9.93 -12.92 -18.72
C GLN A 313 -10.60 -12.74 -20.09
N ALA A 314 -10.44 -11.58 -20.71
CA ALA A 314 -10.88 -11.31 -22.09
C ALA A 314 -9.70 -10.88 -22.95
#